data_AF-A0A9R0IL51-F1
#
_entry.id   AF-A0A9R0IL51-F1
#
_cell.length_a   1.000
_cell.length_b   1.000
_cell.length_c   1.000
_cell.angle_alpha   90.00
_cell.angle_beta   90.00
_cell.angle_gamma   90.00
#
_symmetry.space_group_name_H-M   'P 1'
#
loop_
_entity.id
_entity.type
_entity.pdbx_description
1 polymer ?
#
loop_
_entity_poly.entity_id
_entity_poly.type
_entity_poly.pdbx_seq_one_letter_code
_entity_poly.pdbx_strand_id
1 'polypeptide(L)'
;MGVGGGTLEFISEMMGSGRRHIHNKKNRKQFQTIELKVRMDCDGCELKVRKALSSLSGVKKVEINRKQQKVTVSGYVEANKVLKKAKSTGKKAEIWPYVPYNLVSQAC
;
A
#
# COMPACT_ATOMS: atom_id res chain seq x y z
N MET A 1 -39.22 -9.27 56.16
CA MET A 1 -38.45 -8.24 55.42
C MET A 1 -38.31 -8.71 53.98
N GLY A 2 -39.12 -8.15 53.08
CA GLY A 2 -38.84 -8.22 51.65
C GLY A 2 -37.99 -7.01 51.25
N VAL A 3 -37.12 -7.22 50.26
CA VAL A 3 -36.83 -6.41 49.06
C VAL A 3 -35.91 -7.29 48.21
N GLY A 4 -36.32 -7.69 47.00
CA GLY A 4 -35.95 -6.98 45.76
C GLY A 4 -34.52 -7.37 45.37
N GLY A 5 -34.26 -8.27 44.43
CA GLY A 5 -34.62 -8.13 43.02
C GLY A 5 -33.39 -7.63 42.25
N GLY A 6 -33.05 -8.29 41.13
CA GLY A 6 -32.23 -7.68 40.07
C GLY A 6 -30.75 -8.09 40.00
N THR A 7 -30.44 -8.83 38.93
CA THR A 7 -29.26 -8.68 38.07
C THR A 7 -27.86 -8.79 38.71
N LEU A 8 -27.31 -10.00 38.74
CA LEU A 8 -25.86 -10.19 38.63
C LEU A 8 -25.44 -11.01 37.40
N GLU A 9 -26.36 -11.17 36.44
CA GLU A 9 -26.04 -11.50 35.03
C GLU A 9 -25.57 -10.26 34.22
N PHE A 10 -25.15 -9.15 34.87
CA PHE A 10 -24.94 -7.85 34.19
C PHE A 10 -23.53 -7.25 34.28
N ILE A 11 -22.50 -7.96 34.76
CA ILE A 11 -21.13 -7.41 34.84
C ILE A 11 -20.09 -8.24 34.07
N SER A 12 -20.48 -8.92 32.99
CA SER A 12 -19.52 -9.43 32.00
C SER A 12 -19.61 -8.72 30.64
N GLU A 13 -20.33 -7.58 30.55
CA GLU A 13 -20.60 -6.88 29.29
C GLU A 13 -19.98 -5.47 29.19
N MET A 14 -18.96 -5.14 30.01
CA MET A 14 -18.35 -3.79 29.99
C MET A 14 -16.82 -3.71 29.82
N MET A 15 -16.16 -4.77 29.36
CA MET A 15 -14.89 -4.61 28.61
C MET A 15 -15.01 -5.15 27.19
N GLY A 16 -16.08 -4.72 26.52
CA GLY A 16 -16.14 -4.65 25.08
C GLY A 16 -15.12 -3.64 24.56
N SER A 17 -14.00 -4.14 24.03
CA SER A 17 -13.20 -3.42 23.04
C SER A 17 -12.95 -4.32 21.85
N GLY A 18 -13.97 -4.39 21.00
CA GLY A 18 -13.77 -4.27 19.56
C GLY A 18 -13.28 -5.53 18.84
N ARG A 19 -14.25 -6.24 18.26
CA ARG A 19 -14.14 -6.94 16.98
C ARG A 19 -12.97 -6.43 16.12
N ARG A 20 -12.02 -7.30 15.80
CA ARG A 20 -11.37 -7.31 14.49
C ARG A 20 -11.59 -8.66 13.84
N HIS A 21 -12.84 -8.89 13.45
CA HIS A 21 -13.12 -9.78 12.34
C HIS A 21 -12.38 -9.19 11.13
N ILE A 22 -11.22 -9.78 10.82
CA ILE A 22 -10.42 -9.42 9.65
C ILE A 22 -11.21 -9.92 8.45
N HIS A 23 -12.01 -9.02 7.87
CA HIS A 23 -12.60 -9.22 6.56
C HIS A 23 -11.45 -9.34 5.56
N ASN A 24 -10.98 -10.56 5.31
CA ASN A 24 -10.05 -10.87 4.24
C ASN A 24 -10.82 -10.78 2.91
N LYS A 25 -11.12 -9.54 2.49
CA LYS A 25 -11.69 -9.25 1.18
C LYS A 25 -10.64 -9.64 0.15
N LYS A 26 -10.73 -10.89 -0.35
CA LYS A 26 -9.97 -11.37 -1.52
C LYS A 26 -10.39 -10.54 -2.73
N ASN A 27 -9.78 -9.37 -2.88
CA ASN A 27 -9.91 -8.53 -4.05
C ASN A 27 -9.26 -9.27 -5.22
N ARG A 28 -10.04 -9.57 -6.27
CA ARG A 28 -9.51 -10.08 -7.54
C ARG A 28 -8.50 -9.06 -8.04
N LYS A 29 -7.22 -9.38 -7.96
CA LYS A 29 -6.15 -8.44 -8.28
C LYS A 29 -6.23 -8.14 -9.79
N GLN A 30 -6.63 -6.92 -10.15
CA GLN A 30 -6.59 -6.44 -11.52
C GLN A 30 -5.13 -6.23 -11.94
N PHE A 31 -4.82 -6.46 -13.22
CA PHE A 31 -3.52 -6.09 -13.77
C PHE A 31 -3.41 -4.56 -13.79
N GLN A 32 -2.47 -4.02 -13.04
CA GLN A 32 -2.26 -2.59 -12.90
C GLN A 32 -0.80 -2.24 -13.19
N THR A 33 -0.60 -1.07 -13.78
CA THR A 33 0.70 -0.43 -13.91
C THR A 33 0.73 0.74 -12.93
N ILE A 34 1.61 0.64 -11.94
CA ILE A 34 1.73 1.60 -10.85
C ILE A 34 3.09 2.28 -10.99
N GLU A 35 3.06 3.61 -11.05
CA GLU A 35 4.26 4.43 -11.09
C GLU A 35 4.52 5.05 -9.71
N LEU A 36 5.76 4.98 -9.26
CA LEU A 36 6.21 5.43 -7.95
C LEU A 36 7.41 6.35 -8.12
N LYS A 37 7.42 7.45 -7.37
CA LYS A 37 8.59 8.31 -7.17
C LYS A 37 9.37 7.77 -5.98
N VAL A 38 10.63 7.40 -6.19
CA VAL A 38 11.50 6.90 -5.12
C VAL A 38 12.85 7.58 -5.20
N ARG A 39 13.29 8.22 -4.10
CA ARG A 39 14.63 8.81 -4.00
C ARG A 39 15.69 7.72 -4.07
N MET A 40 16.58 7.79 -5.06
CA MET A 40 17.64 6.79 -5.29
C MET A 40 18.95 7.48 -5.62
N ASP A 41 19.88 7.46 -4.68
CA ASP A 41 21.17 8.15 -4.80
C ASP A 41 22.26 7.23 -5.39
N CYS A 42 22.16 5.93 -5.15
CA CYS A 42 23.21 4.95 -5.45
C CYS A 42 22.72 3.70 -6.22
N ASP A 43 23.61 3.00 -6.91
CA ASP A 43 23.29 1.74 -7.62
C ASP A 43 22.86 0.63 -6.66
N GLY A 44 23.48 0.54 -5.48
CA GLY A 44 23.04 -0.39 -4.42
C GLY A 44 21.62 -0.09 -3.93
N CYS A 45 21.24 1.18 -3.97
CA CYS A 45 19.92 1.66 -3.60
C CYS A 45 18.91 1.20 -4.67
N GLU A 46 19.24 1.31 -5.95
CA GLU A 46 18.41 0.81 -7.06
C GLU A 46 18.18 -0.70 -6.96
N LEU A 47 19.26 -1.47 -6.79
CA LEU A 47 19.23 -2.93 -6.66
C LEU A 47 18.34 -3.39 -5.49
N LYS A 48 18.44 -2.73 -4.33
CA LYS A 48 17.59 -3.03 -3.16
C LYS A 48 16.11 -2.82 -3.49
N VAL A 49 15.75 -1.71 -4.15
CA VAL A 49 14.35 -1.43 -4.52
C VAL A 49 13.86 -2.43 -5.56
N ARG A 50 14.66 -2.70 -6.59
CA ARG A 50 14.35 -3.71 -7.62
C ARG A 50 14.06 -5.07 -7.01
N LYS A 51 14.95 -5.55 -6.12
CA LYS A 51 14.79 -6.84 -5.44
C LYS A 51 13.55 -6.84 -4.53
N ALA A 52 13.33 -5.79 -3.76
CA ALA A 52 12.20 -5.70 -2.85
C ALA A 52 10.85 -5.71 -3.58
N LEU A 53 10.76 -5.03 -4.74
CA LEU A 53 9.55 -4.99 -5.57
C LEU A 53 9.37 -6.27 -6.38
N SER A 54 10.44 -6.84 -6.94
CA SER A 54 10.38 -8.11 -7.66
C SER A 54 10.01 -9.29 -6.76
N SER A 55 10.31 -9.21 -5.47
CA SER A 55 9.94 -10.23 -4.47
C SER A 55 8.45 -10.18 -4.10
N LEU A 56 7.68 -9.17 -4.52
CA LEU A 56 6.24 -9.11 -4.25
C LEU A 56 5.45 -10.09 -5.13
N SER A 57 4.58 -10.87 -4.49
CA SER A 57 3.70 -11.81 -5.19
C SER A 57 2.69 -11.10 -6.10
N GLY A 58 2.80 -11.34 -7.41
CA GLY A 58 1.92 -10.80 -8.44
C GLY A 58 2.59 -9.75 -9.34
N VAL A 59 3.84 -9.37 -9.07
CA VAL A 59 4.60 -8.48 -9.95
C VAL A 59 5.07 -9.26 -11.19
N LYS A 60 4.85 -8.68 -12.37
CA LYS A 60 5.25 -9.27 -13.66
C LYS A 60 6.43 -8.54 -14.29
N LYS A 61 6.48 -7.21 -14.18
CA LYS A 61 7.57 -6.37 -14.68
C LYS A 61 7.87 -5.25 -13.69
N VAL A 62 9.15 -4.94 -13.53
CA VAL A 62 9.65 -3.78 -12.77
C VAL A 62 10.63 -3.03 -13.65
N GLU A 63 10.35 -1.76 -13.90
CA GLU A 63 11.22 -0.84 -14.63
C GLU A 63 11.63 0.30 -13.70
N ILE A 64 12.92 0.63 -13.70
CA ILE A 64 13.48 1.67 -12.86
C ILE A 64 14.20 2.68 -13.73
N ASN A 65 13.81 3.95 -13.61
CA ASN A 65 14.41 5.08 -14.29
C ASN A 65 15.13 5.94 -13.25
N ARG A 66 16.45 5.74 -13.09
CA ARG A 66 17.28 6.50 -12.15
C ARG A 66 17.29 8.00 -12.45
N LYS A 67 17.35 8.38 -13.73
CA LYS A 67 17.32 9.79 -14.18
C LYS A 67 16.09 10.55 -13.68
N GLN A 68 14.93 9.89 -13.67
CA GLN A 68 13.66 10.49 -13.26
C GLN A 68 13.28 10.12 -11.81
N GLN A 69 14.10 9.32 -11.12
CA GLN A 69 13.77 8.73 -9.83
C GLN A 69 12.39 8.04 -9.83
N LYS A 70 12.05 7.41 -10.96
CA LYS A 70 10.74 6.81 -11.23
C LYS A 70 10.85 5.30 -11.29
N VAL A 71 9.91 4.62 -10.65
CA VAL A 71 9.79 3.16 -10.66
C VAL A 71 8.41 2.78 -11.18
N THR A 72 8.37 1.97 -12.23
CA THR A 72 7.14 1.46 -12.83
C THR A 72 7.02 -0.02 -12.52
N VAL A 73 5.91 -0.41 -11.89
CA VAL A 73 5.62 -1.79 -11.51
C VAL A 73 4.34 -2.21 -12.23
N SER A 74 4.44 -3.26 -13.05
CA SER A 74 3.29 -3.83 -13.75
C SER A 74 3.03 -5.25 -13.26
N GLY A 75 1.78 -5.53 -12.89
CA GLY A 75 1.38 -6.85 -12.42
C GLY A 75 0.01 -6.88 -11.76
N TYR A 76 -0.34 -8.03 -11.23
CA TYR A 76 -1.55 -8.26 -10.45
C TYR A 76 -1.30 -7.83 -8.99
N VAL A 77 -1.08 -6.54 -8.78
CA VAL A 77 -0.75 -5.97 -7.47
C VAL A 77 -1.51 -4.66 -7.22
N GLU A 78 -1.71 -4.34 -5.95
CA GLU A 78 -2.41 -3.12 -5.52
C GLU A 78 -1.40 -2.02 -5.20
N ALA A 79 -1.67 -0.77 -5.63
CA ALA A 79 -0.81 0.39 -5.39
C ALA A 79 -0.43 0.54 -3.90
N ASN A 80 -1.38 0.33 -3.00
CA ASN A 80 -1.14 0.38 -1.55
C ASN A 80 -0.08 -0.64 -1.07
N LYS A 81 -0.10 -1.87 -1.60
CA LYS A 81 0.90 -2.90 -1.24
C LYS A 81 2.27 -2.56 -1.78
N VAL A 82 2.34 -2.09 -3.03
CA VAL A 82 3.61 -1.69 -3.66
C VAL A 82 4.20 -0.48 -2.93
N LEU A 83 3.38 0.52 -2.58
CA LEU A 83 3.81 1.70 -1.81
C LEU A 83 4.34 1.31 -0.42
N LYS A 84 3.63 0.45 0.31
CA LYS A 84 4.09 -0.06 1.61
C LYS A 84 5.43 -0.79 1.49
N LYS A 85 5.59 -1.63 0.47
CA LYS A 85 6.84 -2.37 0.25
C LYS A 85 7.99 -1.43 -0.14
N ALA A 86 7.73 -0.45 -0.98
CA ALA A 86 8.70 0.57 -1.35
C ALA A 86 9.17 1.35 -0.11
N LYS A 87 8.24 1.80 0.76
CA LYS A 87 8.58 2.45 2.04
C LYS A 87 9.38 1.55 2.98
N SER A 88 9.11 0.24 2.98
CA SER A 88 9.87 -0.74 3.78
C SER A 88 11.33 -0.87 3.37
N THR A 89 11.73 -0.38 2.18
CA THR A 89 13.15 -0.32 1.77
C THR A 89 13.94 0.78 2.50
N GLY A 90 13.29 1.56 3.36
CA GLY A 90 13.89 2.69 4.09
C GLY A 90 13.95 3.98 3.27
N LYS A 91 13.28 4.02 2.11
CA LYS A 91 13.30 5.17 1.20
C LYS A 91 11.96 5.89 1.18
N LYS A 92 12.04 7.20 0.96
CA LYS A 92 10.85 8.01 0.65
C LYS A 92 10.31 7.58 -0.71
N ALA A 93 9.10 7.02 -0.68
CA ALA A 93 8.36 6.55 -1.83
C ALA A 93 6.97 7.19 -1.85
N GLU A 94 6.62 7.77 -2.99
CA GLU A 94 5.35 8.44 -3.24
C GLU A 94 4.76 7.90 -4.54
N ILE A 95 3.43 7.98 -4.70
CA ILE A 95 2.80 7.62 -5.97
C ILE A 95 3.15 8.71 -6.98
N TRP A 96 3.61 8.32 -8.16
CA TRP A 96 3.93 9.29 -9.19
C TRP A 96 2.63 9.97 -9.65
N PRO A 97 2.55 11.31 -9.65
CA PRO A 97 1.36 11.99 -10.12
C PRO A 97 1.20 11.72 -11.62
N TYR A 98 0.09 11.10 -11.99
CA TYR A 98 -0.30 11.00 -13.38
C TYR A 98 -0.69 12.40 -13.86
N VAL A 99 0.16 13.01 -14.67
CA VAL A 99 -0.18 14.27 -15.37
C VAL A 99 -1.03 13.90 -16.59
N PRO A 100 -2.33 14.25 -16.62
CA PRO A 100 -3.10 14.07 -17.84
C PRO A 100 -2.52 15.00 -18.91
N TYR A 101 -2.18 14.43 -20.07
CA TYR A 101 -1.62 15.16 -21.22
C TYR A 101 -2.46 16.36 -21.66
N ASN A 102 -3.75 16.36 -21.34
CA ASN A 102 -4.71 17.42 -21.64
C ASN A 102 -4.33 18.78 -21.01
N LEU A 103 -3.46 18.81 -19.99
CA LEU A 103 -3.01 20.05 -19.32
C LEU A 103 -1.70 20.62 -19.89
N VAL A 104 -0.94 19.82 -20.65
CA VAL A 104 0.36 20.24 -21.22
C VAL A 104 0.19 20.98 -22.56
N SER A 105 -0.91 20.73 -23.28
CA SER A 105 -1.16 21.33 -24.59
C SER A 105 -1.87 22.70 -24.57
N GLN A 106 -2.25 23.22 -23.40
CA GLN A 106 -2.99 24.49 -23.27
C GLN A 106 -2.11 25.71 -22.96
N ALA A 107 -0.78 25.56 -23.03
CA ALA A 107 0.19 26.62 -22.75
C ALA A 107 1.04 27.01 -23.97
N CYS A 108 0.47 26.97 -25.18
CA CYS A 108 1.03 27.62 -26.37
C CYS A 108 0.13 28.79 -26.79
#